data_AF-A0A945Z0Y2-F1
#
_entry.id   AF-A0A945Z0Y2-F1
#
_cell.length_a   1.000
_cell.length_b   1.000
_cell.length_c   1.000
_cell.angle_alpha   90.00
_cell.angle_beta   90.00
_cell.angle_gamma   90.00
#
_symmetry.space_group_name_H-M   'P 1'
#
loop_
_entity.id
_entity.type
_entity.pdbx_description
1 polymer ?
#
loop_
_entity_poly.entity_id
_entity_poly.type
_entity_poly.pdbx_seq_one_letter_code
_entity_poly.pdbx_strand_id
1 'polypeptide(L)' 'MREIYHGKEINGKIFFTAWQIAMMLRIQSDEVESYIKNGELQSQVIDKSTMISEANLEVFLETHIFPARWIGGDGPTF' A
#
# COMPACT_ATOMS: atom_id res chain seq x y z
N MET A 1 0.27 -7.06 18.68
CA MET A 1 1.25 -6.04 18.28
C MET A 1 0.88 -5.57 16.88
N ARG A 2 0.71 -4.26 16.65
CA ARG A 2 0.62 -3.70 15.29
C ARG A 2 2.05 -3.56 14.80
N GLU A 3 2.50 -4.38 13.85
CA GLU A 3 3.75 -4.11 13.14
C GLU A 3 3.56 -2.80 12.37
N ILE A 4 4.32 -1.78 12.77
CA ILE A 4 4.41 -0.54 12.01
C ILE A 4 5.42 -0.84 10.91
N TYR A 5 4.93 -1.08 9.68
CA TYR A 5 5.79 -1.27 8.53
C TYR A 5 6.42 0.08 8.18
N HIS A 6 7.66 0.26 8.59
CA HIS A 6 8.46 1.42 8.20
C HIS A 6 8.89 1.23 6.74
N GLY A 7 8.34 2.03 5.84
CA GLY A 7 8.78 2.10 4.44
C GLY A 7 10.26 2.47 4.36
N LYS A 8 10.87 2.26 3.20
CA LYS A 8 12.27 2.64 2.96
C LYS A 8 12.34 4.15 2.73
N GLU A 9 13.04 4.87 3.61
CA GLU A 9 13.33 6.29 3.40
C GLU A 9 14.46 6.46 2.37
N ILE A 10 14.20 7.25 1.34
CA ILE A 10 15.17 7.58 0.28
C ILE A 10 15.07 9.07 0.01
N ASN A 11 16.17 9.80 0.21
CA ASN A 11 16.22 11.27 0.04
C ASN A 11 15.11 12.02 0.82
N GLY A 12 14.81 11.58 2.05
CA GLY A 12 13.79 12.20 2.90
C GLY A 12 12.34 11.90 2.51
N LYS A 13 12.11 10.91 1.63
CA LYS A 13 10.77 10.44 1.24
C LYS A 13 10.61 8.97 1.58
N ILE A 14 9.44 8.59 2.10
CA ILE A 14 9.13 7.20 2.43
C ILE A 14 8.57 6.49 1.21
N PHE A 15 9.09 5.30 0.95
CA PHE A 15 8.67 4.43 -0.13
C PHE A 15 8.29 3.04 0.37
N PHE A 16 7.26 2.47 -0.25
CA PHE A 16 6.72 1.16 0.06
C PHE A 16 6.79 0.25 -1.17
N THR A 17 7.03 -1.04 -0.95
CA THR A 17 6.85 -2.04 -2.01
C THR A 17 5.37 -2.38 -2.18
N ALA A 18 5.02 -2.97 -3.32
CA ALA A 18 3.66 -3.48 -3.54
C ALA A 18 3.21 -4.46 -2.44
N TRP A 19 4.14 -5.29 -1.94
CA TRP A 19 3.88 -6.21 -0.84
C TRP A 19 3.58 -5.48 0.48
N GLN A 20 4.35 -4.45 0.83
CA GLN A 20 4.09 -3.65 2.03
C GLN A 20 2.73 -2.96 1.97
N ILE A 21 2.36 -2.40 0.81
CA ILE A 21 1.04 -1.80 0.59
C ILE A 21 -0.05 -2.85 0.73
N ALA A 22 0.12 -4.02 0.12
CA ALA A 22 -0.85 -5.11 0.22
C ALA A 22 -1.12 -5.48 1.69
N MET A 23 -0.08 -5.53 2.52
CA MET A 23 -0.23 -5.76 3.95
C MET A 23 -0.94 -4.61 4.67
N MET A 24 -0.61 -3.35 4.36
CA MET A 24 -1.25 -2.17 4.95
C MET A 24 -2.74 -2.09 4.63
N LEU A 25 -3.09 -2.39 3.37
CA LEU A 25 -4.47 -2.38 2.88
C LEU A 25 -5.21 -3.71 3.12
N ARG A 26 -4.49 -4.73 3.60
CA ARG A 26 -4.99 -6.10 3.82
C ARG A 26 -5.63 -6.71 2.57
N ILE A 27 -5.00 -6.46 1.43
CA ILE A 27 -5.34 -7.01 0.14
C ILE A 27 -4.24 -7.94 -0.35
N GLN A 28 -4.45 -8.60 -1.49
CA GLN A 28 -3.42 -9.42 -2.10
C GLN A 28 -2.42 -8.55 -2.87
N SER A 29 -1.16 -8.99 -2.96
CA SER A 29 -0.12 -8.21 -3.64
C SER A 29 -0.32 -8.11 -5.16
N ASP A 30 -1.00 -9.10 -5.75
CA ASP A 30 -1.40 -9.07 -7.16
C ASP A 30 -2.46 -8.00 -7.45
N GLU A 31 -3.36 -7.70 -6.50
CA GLU A 31 -4.29 -6.57 -6.59
C GLU A 31 -3.52 -5.23 -6.62
N VAL A 32 -2.51 -5.07 -5.76
CA VAL A 32 -1.62 -3.89 -5.79
C VAL A 32 -0.88 -3.78 -7.13
N GLU A 33 -0.36 -4.89 -7.64
CA GLU A 33 0.26 -4.89 -8.97
C GLU A 33 -0.73 -4.55 -10.09
N SER A 34 -1.99 -4.97 -9.97
CA SER A 34 -3.05 -4.61 -10.91
C SER A 34 -3.29 -3.11 -10.93
N TYR A 35 -3.41 -2.48 -9.76
CA TYR A 35 -3.54 -1.02 -9.66
C TYR A 35 -2.36 -0.28 -10.30
N ILE A 36 -1.14 -0.82 -10.15
CA ILE A 36 0.05 -0.26 -10.81
C ILE A 36 -0.04 -0.43 -12.33
N LYS A 37 -0.39 -1.62 -12.83
CA LYS A 37 -0.49 -1.92 -14.27
C LYS A 37 -1.59 -1.11 -14.95
N ASN A 38 -2.69 -0.85 -14.25
CA ASN A 38 -3.81 -0.03 -14.73
C ASN A 38 -3.52 1.47 -14.67
N GLY A 39 -2.44 1.90 -14.01
CA GLY A 39 -2.08 3.30 -13.82
C GLY A 39 -2.87 4.00 -12.70
N GLU A 40 -3.62 3.26 -11.90
CA GLU A 40 -4.38 3.76 -10.74
C GLU A 40 -3.45 4.06 -9.56
N LEU A 41 -2.40 3.25 -9.37
CA LEU A 41 -1.37 3.46 -8.35
C LEU A 41 -0.03 3.80 -9.00
N GLN A 42 0.41 5.05 -8.83
CA GLN A 42 1.68 5.51 -9.39
C GLN A 42 2.88 4.90 -8.64
N SER A 43 3.73 4.19 -9.38
CA SER A 43 4.96 3.59 -8.86
C SER A 43 6.19 4.10 -9.63
N GLN A 44 7.36 3.92 -9.02
CA GLN A 44 8.65 4.24 -9.60
C GLN A 44 9.66 3.13 -9.34
N VAL A 45 10.58 2.90 -10.28
CA VAL A 45 11.64 1.91 -10.11
C VAL A 45 12.82 2.54 -9.37
N ILE A 46 13.14 2.03 -8.18
CA ILE A 46 14.28 2.45 -7.37
C ILE A 46 15.08 1.21 -7.00
N ASP A 47 16.39 1.21 -7.21
CA ASP A 47 17.27 0.06 -6.91
C ASP A 47 16.74 -1.28 -7.48
N LYS A 48 16.22 -1.25 -8.72
CA LYS A 48 15.59 -2.39 -9.43
C LYS A 48 14.31 -2.94 -8.79
N SER A 49 13.71 -2.21 -7.84
CA SER A 49 12.46 -2.58 -7.19
C SER A 49 11.36 -1.56 -7.51
N THR A 50 10.14 -2.04 -7.74
CA THR A 50 8.96 -1.17 -7.89
C THR A 50 8.54 -0.65 -6.52
N MET A 51 8.61 0.66 -6.37
CA MET A 51 8.39 1.37 -5.12
C MET A 51 7.31 2.43 -5.32
N ILE A 52 6.51 2.65 -4.29
CA ILE A 52 5.41 3.60 -4.25
C ILE A 52 5.70 4.61 -3.14
N SER A 53 5.68 5.89 -3.45
CA SER A 53 5.85 6.93 -2.42
C SER A 53 4.61 7.02 -1.53
N GLU A 54 4.79 7.47 -0.29
CA GLU A 54 3.66 7.76 0.62
C GLU A 54 2.62 8.69 -0.03
N ALA A 55 3.05 9.78 -0.67
CA ALA A 55 2.15 10.71 -1.35
C ALA A 55 1.33 10.05 -2.47
N ASN A 56 1.92 9.15 -3.25
CA ASN A 56 1.19 8.44 -4.30
C ASN A 56 0.19 7.44 -3.70
N LEU A 57 0.55 6.82 -2.58
CA LEU A 57 -0.36 5.95 -1.82
C LEU A 57 -1.53 6.77 -1.27
N GLU A 58 -1.30 7.93 -0.66
CA GLU A 58 -2.38 8.79 -0.13
C GLU A 58 -3.39 9.19 -1.21
N VAL A 59 -2.92 9.67 -2.37
CA VAL A 59 -3.80 10.01 -3.52
C VAL A 59 -4.62 8.80 -3.99
N PHE A 60 -4.01 7.62 -3.98
CA PHE A 60 -4.71 6.38 -4.30
C PHE A 60 -5.79 6.04 -3.26
N LEU A 61 -5.52 6.23 -1.97
CA LEU A 61 -6.48 6.00 -0.89
C LEU A 61 -7.63 7.03 -0.87
N GLU A 62 -7.42 8.24 -1.37
CA GLU A 62 -8.50 9.23 -1.54
C GLU A 62 -9.51 8.81 -2.61
N THR A 63 -9.07 8.04 -3.61
CA THR A 63 -9.90 7.60 -4.75
C THR A 63 -10.46 6.20 -4.57
N HIS A 64 -9.92 5.42 -3.63
CA HIS A 64 -10.27 4.01 -3.41
C HIS A 64 -10.70 3.75 -1.98
N ILE A 65 -11.91 3.19 -1.83
CA ILE A 65 -12.43 2.80 -0.53
C ILE A 65 -12.01 1.36 -0.24
N PHE A 66 -11.04 1.20 0.65
CA PHE A 66 -10.68 -0.11 1.20
C PHE A 66 -11.60 -0.43 2.38
N PRO A 67 -12.08 -1.68 2.52
CA PRO A 67 -12.92 -2.05 3.64
C PRO A 67 -12.18 -1.76 4.96
N ALA A 68 -12.77 -0.89 5.79
CA ALA A 68 -12.26 -0.55 7.12
C ALA A 68 -12.26 -1.71 8.12
N ARG A 69 -12.65 -2.94 7.74
CA ARG A 69 -12.35 -4.15 8.51
C ARG A 69 -10.83 -4.31 8.45
N TRP A 70 -9.99 -3.83 9.37
CA TRP A 70 -10.08 -3.83 10.82
C TRP A 70 -9.35 -2.60 11.43
N ILE A 71 -9.85 -1.40 11.21
CA ILE A 71 -9.53 -0.23 12.04
C ILE A 71 -10.59 -0.17 13.16
N GLY A 72 -10.58 -1.19 14.02
CA GLY A 72 -11.39 -1.28 15.23
C GLY A 72 -12.65 -2.15 15.12
N GLY A 73 -12.71 -3.23 15.91
CA GLY A 73 -13.95 -3.90 16.32
C GLY A 73 -14.52 -4.94 15.35
N ASP A 74 -14.59 -6.19 15.82
CA ASP A 74 -15.34 -7.34 15.30
C ASP A 74 -15.14 -7.74 13.83
N GLY A 75 -14.25 -8.72 13.65
CA GLY A 75 -14.30 -9.59 12.47
C GLY A 75 -15.61 -10.37 12.41
N PRO A 76 -16.14 -10.67 11.22
CA PRO A 76 -17.29 -11.56 11.10
C PRO A 76 -16.88 -12.97 11.53
N THR A 77 -17.56 -13.51 12.54
CA THR A 77 -17.62 -14.95 12.82
C THR A 77 -18.21 -15.66 11.60
N PHE A 78 -17.40 -16.53 10.97
CA PHE A 78 -17.88 -17.65 10.17
C PHE A 78 -17.29 -18.93 10.74
#